data_AF-A0A225UW64-F1
#
_entry.id   AF-A0A225UW64-F1
#
_cell.length_a   1.000
_cell.length_b   1.000
_cell.length_c   1.000
_cell.angle_alpha   90.00
_cell.angle_beta   90.00
_cell.angle_gamma   90.00
#
_symmetry.space_group_name_H-M   'P 1'
#
loop_
_entity.id
_entity.type
_entity.pdbx_description
1 polymer ?
#
loop_
_entity_poly.entity_id
_entity_poly.type
_entity_poly.pdbx_seq_one_letter_code
_entity_poly.pdbx_strand_id
1 'polypeptide(L)'
;MGNISSTVLEAVENVRRRSSTSFRPTLLEKQINDAITHPDNVGKDPQCLLEYAQQARENSFRRTPPVLRGAYDFGFHVRGLSVTYFASFTSNMMMETLGDIMNMADFSRKNSLPPAPNMPTYPGLLDSRAIWYILDFIEAFGEGEIPDNDTTRRLVLWLDMKLGKFRGLVLASGLSAAIQVKNELSLHDSQLSRLLYDQQKSRMAELLGKLNEKPFISSTGPSDHRESRSDSQGGVPKSV
;
A
#
# COMPACT_ATOMS: atom_id res chain seq x y z
N MET A 1 40.94 -22.01 35.66
CA MET A 1 41.05 -20.87 34.71
C MET A 1 40.25 -21.21 33.46
N GLY A 2 39.04 -20.70 33.32
CA GLY A 2 38.19 -20.98 32.14
C GLY A 2 36.85 -20.29 32.26
N ASN A 3 36.71 -19.13 31.63
CA ASN A 3 35.43 -18.46 31.31
C ASN A 3 35.66 -17.18 30.48
N ILE A 4 36.78 -16.47 30.72
CA ILE A 4 37.12 -15.21 30.03
C ILE A 4 37.05 -15.36 28.49
N SER A 5 37.56 -16.46 27.94
CA SER A 5 37.52 -16.72 26.48
C SER A 5 36.08 -16.87 25.94
N SER A 6 35.18 -17.51 26.71
CA SER A 6 33.78 -17.69 26.28
C SER A 6 33.04 -16.35 26.28
N THR A 7 33.17 -15.57 27.35
CA THR A 7 32.53 -14.25 27.45
C THR A 7 33.04 -13.26 26.41
N VAL A 8 34.35 -13.31 26.07
CA VAL A 8 34.93 -12.48 25.00
C VAL A 8 34.42 -12.93 23.62
N LEU A 9 34.32 -14.24 23.35
CA LEU A 9 33.76 -14.74 22.10
C LEU A 9 32.28 -14.37 21.94
N GLU A 10 31.46 -14.52 22.99
CA GLU A 10 30.06 -14.06 23.00
C GLU A 10 29.96 -12.55 22.82
N ALA A 11 30.83 -11.75 23.44
CA ALA A 11 30.83 -10.29 23.26
C ALA A 11 31.17 -9.89 21.82
N VAL A 12 32.22 -10.50 21.23
CA VAL A 12 32.61 -10.28 19.83
C VAL A 12 31.50 -10.73 18.87
N GLU A 13 30.86 -11.87 19.13
CA GLU A 13 29.78 -12.35 18.28
C GLU A 13 28.50 -11.52 18.43
N ASN A 14 28.18 -11.02 19.62
CA ASN A 14 27.09 -10.06 19.82
C ASN A 14 27.36 -8.72 19.12
N VAL A 15 28.59 -8.21 19.16
CA VAL A 15 28.99 -7.01 18.39
C VAL A 15 28.88 -7.27 16.88
N ARG A 16 29.30 -8.44 16.40
CA ARG A 16 29.22 -8.85 14.99
C ARG A 16 27.76 -9.06 14.51
N ARG A 17 26.90 -9.64 15.36
CA ARG A 17 25.47 -9.79 15.09
C ARG A 17 24.81 -8.41 15.01
N ARG A 18 25.04 -7.54 16.00
CA ARG A 18 24.60 -6.13 15.98
C ARG A 18 25.09 -5.37 14.75
N SER A 19 26.35 -5.53 14.33
CA SER A 19 26.82 -4.87 13.10
C SER A 19 26.14 -5.42 11.84
N SER A 20 25.82 -6.71 11.82
CA SER A 20 25.14 -7.36 10.68
C SER A 20 23.65 -7.01 10.54
N THR A 21 22.96 -6.70 11.64
CA THR A 21 21.54 -6.30 11.68
C THR A 21 21.34 -4.78 11.74
N SER A 22 22.37 -4.00 12.07
CA SER A 22 22.28 -2.54 12.14
C SER A 22 22.03 -1.88 10.78
N PHE A 23 21.19 -0.85 10.79
CA PHE A 23 21.06 0.08 9.68
C PHE A 23 22.36 0.86 9.48
N ARG A 24 22.86 0.85 8.25
CA ARG A 24 23.97 1.67 7.80
C ARG A 24 23.56 2.32 6.48
N PRO A 25 22.97 3.54 6.51
CA PRO A 25 22.66 4.26 5.28
C PRO A 25 23.95 4.59 4.54
N THR A 26 23.87 4.58 3.23
CA THR A 26 24.85 5.20 2.34
C THR A 26 24.86 6.72 2.54
N LEU A 27 25.94 7.38 2.11
CA LEU A 27 26.01 8.84 2.09
C LEU A 27 24.81 9.46 1.36
N LEU A 28 24.38 8.84 0.25
CA LEU A 28 23.24 9.27 -0.56
C LEU A 28 21.91 9.19 0.20
N GLU A 29 21.66 8.09 0.90
CA GLU A 29 20.44 7.90 1.69
C GLU A 29 20.41 8.86 2.89
N LYS A 30 21.56 9.12 3.52
CA LYS A 30 21.67 10.17 4.55
C LYS A 30 21.44 11.57 3.99
N GLN A 31 22.00 11.92 2.83
CA GLN A 31 21.77 13.20 2.17
C GLN A 31 20.29 13.42 1.82
N ILE A 32 19.58 12.38 1.39
CA ILE A 32 18.13 12.46 1.18
C ILE A 32 17.41 12.69 2.51
N ASN A 33 17.68 11.88 3.54
CA ASN A 33 17.07 12.04 4.86
C ASN A 33 17.29 13.46 5.41
N ASP A 34 18.54 13.94 5.43
CA ASP A 34 18.91 15.24 5.98
C ASP A 34 18.29 16.41 5.19
N ALA A 35 17.87 16.20 3.93
CA ALA A 35 17.14 17.18 3.12
C ALA A 35 15.62 17.17 3.33
N ILE A 36 15.02 16.11 3.88
CA ILE A 36 13.55 15.94 3.99
C ILE A 36 13.06 15.85 5.44
N THR A 37 13.93 15.49 6.37
CA THR A 37 13.57 15.26 7.77
C THR A 37 13.42 16.57 8.54
N HIS A 38 12.74 16.52 9.69
CA HIS A 38 12.63 17.68 10.57
C HIS A 38 14.03 18.16 11.00
N PRO A 39 14.32 19.48 11.07
CA PRO A 39 15.65 19.99 11.43
C PRO A 39 16.25 19.35 12.68
N ASP A 40 15.44 19.09 13.72
CA ASP A 40 15.86 18.43 14.96
C ASP A 40 16.41 17.01 14.77
N ASN A 41 16.15 16.36 13.64
CA ASN A 41 16.59 15.00 13.32
C ASN A 41 17.80 14.96 12.39
N VAL A 42 18.21 16.09 11.81
CA VAL A 42 19.38 16.19 10.95
C VAL A 42 20.63 15.81 11.73
N GLY A 43 21.46 14.93 11.15
CA GLY A 43 22.73 14.52 11.76
C GLY A 43 22.64 13.55 12.95
N LYS A 44 21.45 13.24 13.48
CA LYS A 44 21.27 12.17 14.50
C LYS A 44 21.71 10.80 13.96
N ASP A 45 22.01 9.87 14.87
CA ASP A 45 22.35 8.50 14.46
C ASP A 45 21.16 7.82 13.75
N PRO A 46 21.35 7.28 12.53
CA PRO A 46 20.26 6.68 11.76
C PRO A 46 19.63 5.45 12.40
N GLN A 47 20.39 4.61 13.10
CA GLN A 47 19.84 3.42 13.78
C GLN A 47 18.92 3.87 14.92
N CYS A 48 19.37 4.81 15.75
CA CYS A 48 18.56 5.37 16.83
C CYS A 48 17.26 6.03 16.33
N LEU A 49 17.30 6.73 15.19
CA LEU A 49 16.10 7.31 14.56
C LEU A 49 15.08 6.23 14.17
N LEU A 50 15.51 5.13 13.55
CA LEU A 50 14.59 4.06 13.16
C LEU A 50 14.04 3.28 14.36
N GLU A 51 14.86 3.01 15.38
CA GLU A 51 14.42 2.37 16.62
C GLU A 51 13.41 3.25 17.38
N TYR A 52 13.64 4.55 17.45
CA TYR A 52 12.68 5.50 18.03
C TYR A 52 11.35 5.51 17.26
N ALA A 53 11.39 5.60 15.92
CA ALA A 53 10.19 5.54 15.09
C ALA A 53 9.46 4.19 15.21
N GLN A 54 10.18 3.10 15.47
CA GLN A 54 9.61 1.77 15.73
C GLN A 54 8.89 1.69 17.08
N GLN A 55 9.37 2.39 18.11
CA GLN A 55 8.84 2.34 19.47
C GLN A 55 7.79 3.43 19.77
N ALA A 56 7.76 4.52 18.99
CA ALA A 56 6.83 5.63 19.18
C ALA A 56 5.35 5.16 19.18
N ARG A 57 4.63 5.49 20.27
CA ARG A 57 3.25 5.04 20.50
C ARG A 57 2.22 5.67 19.56
N GLU A 58 2.52 6.87 19.06
CA GLU A 58 1.65 7.67 18.19
C GLU A 58 1.67 7.21 16.72
N ASN A 59 2.65 6.36 16.35
CA ASN A 59 2.77 5.85 15.00
C ASN A 59 1.74 4.75 14.71
N SER A 60 0.68 5.12 14.02
CA SER A 60 -0.41 4.25 13.54
C SER A 60 -0.04 3.36 12.35
N PHE A 61 1.12 3.54 11.72
CA PHE A 61 1.50 2.84 10.49
C PHE A 61 2.39 1.60 10.70
N ARG A 62 2.70 0.87 9.61
CA ARG A 62 3.47 -0.38 9.64
C ARG A 62 4.95 -0.17 9.97
N ARG A 63 5.28 -0.15 11.27
CA ARG A 63 6.64 0.06 11.84
C ARG A 63 7.63 -1.11 11.70
N THR A 64 7.56 -1.85 10.59
CA THR A 64 8.54 -2.92 10.31
C THR A 64 9.88 -2.32 9.85
N PRO A 65 11.05 -2.91 10.21
CA PRO A 65 12.36 -2.38 9.86
C PRO A 65 12.57 -1.98 8.38
N PRO A 66 12.14 -2.76 7.36
CA PRO A 66 12.34 -2.36 5.97
C PRO A 66 11.44 -1.20 5.52
N VAL A 67 10.25 -1.04 6.11
CA VAL A 67 9.36 0.11 5.85
C VAL A 67 9.99 1.38 6.43
N LEU A 68 10.46 1.33 7.68
CA LEU A 68 11.16 2.45 8.33
C LEU A 68 12.44 2.82 7.56
N ARG A 69 13.19 1.81 7.10
CA ARG A 69 14.39 1.99 6.29
C ARG A 69 14.11 2.59 4.91
N GLY A 70 13.00 2.22 4.27
CA GLY A 70 12.56 2.82 3.01
C GLY A 70 12.04 4.25 3.20
N ALA A 71 11.38 4.54 4.33
CA ALA A 71 10.94 5.88 4.67
C ALA A 71 12.13 6.85 4.81
N TYR A 72 13.22 6.39 5.46
CA TYR A 72 14.45 7.16 5.67
C TYR A 72 15.05 7.71 4.37
N ASP A 73 15.12 6.91 3.30
CA ASP A 73 15.67 7.35 2.00
C ASP A 73 14.60 7.74 0.96
N PHE A 74 13.34 7.89 1.40
CA PHE A 74 12.19 8.19 0.56
C PHE A 74 12.00 7.22 -0.61
N GLY A 75 12.28 5.93 -0.39
CA GLY A 75 12.39 4.86 -1.39
C GLY A 75 11.07 4.42 -2.07
N PHE A 76 10.20 5.34 -2.44
CA PHE A 76 8.92 5.08 -3.11
C PHE A 76 9.06 4.55 -4.54
N HIS A 77 7.99 3.94 -5.04
CA HIS A 77 7.83 3.46 -6.41
C HIS A 77 8.87 2.40 -6.83
N VAL A 78 9.85 2.74 -7.68
CA VAL A 78 10.86 1.79 -8.20
C VAL A 78 11.76 1.17 -7.12
N ARG A 79 11.74 1.71 -5.90
CA ARG A 79 12.46 1.16 -4.73
C ARG A 79 11.56 0.31 -3.80
N GLY A 80 10.29 0.11 -4.15
CA GLY A 80 9.38 -0.84 -3.51
C GLY A 80 8.59 -0.33 -2.31
N LEU A 81 8.90 0.87 -1.79
CA LEU A 81 8.03 1.53 -0.82
C LEU A 81 6.78 2.10 -1.53
N SER A 82 5.65 2.06 -0.83
CA SER A 82 4.36 2.59 -1.29
C SER A 82 3.68 3.36 -0.15
N VAL A 83 2.86 4.36 -0.48
CA VAL A 83 2.00 5.07 0.48
C VAL A 83 1.14 4.12 1.31
N THR A 84 0.81 2.92 0.79
CA THR A 84 0.01 1.92 1.49
C THR A 84 0.66 1.33 2.75
N TYR A 85 1.99 1.39 2.91
CA TYR A 85 2.62 0.99 4.19
C TYR A 85 2.40 2.00 5.32
N PHE A 86 1.95 3.21 4.96
CA PHE A 86 1.67 4.32 5.87
C PHE A 86 0.19 4.42 6.29
N ALA A 87 -0.68 3.59 5.70
CA ALA A 87 -2.06 3.41 6.12
C ALA A 87 -2.16 2.87 7.56
N SER A 88 -3.33 3.04 8.19
CA SER A 88 -3.60 2.56 9.55
C SER A 88 -3.32 1.05 9.68
N PHE A 89 -2.39 0.71 10.58
CA PHE A 89 -1.91 -0.64 10.83
C PHE A 89 -2.34 -1.07 12.23
N THR A 90 -3.47 -1.77 12.30
CA THR A 90 -4.10 -2.16 13.57
C THR A 90 -3.31 -3.24 14.31
N SER A 91 -3.52 -3.36 15.63
CA SER A 91 -2.95 -4.44 16.43
C SER A 91 -3.32 -5.84 15.91
N ASN A 92 -4.51 -6.00 15.31
CA ASN A 92 -4.93 -7.27 14.71
C ASN A 92 -4.11 -7.58 13.45
N MET A 93 -3.90 -6.60 12.57
CA MET A 93 -3.02 -6.74 11.41
C MET A 93 -1.57 -7.03 11.82
N MET A 94 -1.11 -6.47 12.95
CA MET A 94 0.20 -6.82 13.53
C MET A 94 0.24 -8.28 13.99
N MET A 95 -0.78 -8.78 14.69
CA MET A 95 -0.88 -10.17 15.13
C MET A 95 -0.94 -11.15 13.95
N GLU A 96 -1.67 -10.83 12.88
CA GLU A 96 -1.72 -11.63 11.64
C GLU A 96 -0.36 -11.61 10.92
N THR A 97 0.30 -10.45 10.86
CA THR A 97 1.64 -10.30 10.26
C THR A 97 2.72 -11.05 11.06
N LEU A 98 2.59 -11.13 12.38
CA LEU A 98 3.52 -11.85 13.27
C LEU A 98 3.51 -13.37 13.08
N GLY A 99 2.55 -13.92 12.34
CA GLY A 99 2.59 -15.31 11.87
C GLY A 99 3.69 -15.56 10.83
N ASP A 100 4.17 -14.52 10.15
CA ASP A 100 5.35 -14.56 9.28
C ASP A 100 6.56 -14.03 10.07
N ILE A 101 7.70 -14.73 10.01
CA ILE A 101 8.82 -14.58 10.97
C ILE A 101 9.68 -13.36 10.64
N MET A 102 9.09 -12.18 10.72
CA MET A 102 9.77 -10.92 10.44
C MET A 102 10.65 -10.51 11.63
N ASN A 103 11.97 -10.53 11.46
CA ASN A 103 12.89 -10.09 12.50
C ASN A 103 12.79 -8.57 12.70
N MET A 104 12.03 -8.14 13.70
CA MET A 104 11.80 -6.73 14.03
C MET A 104 13.06 -6.01 14.54
N ALA A 105 14.16 -6.71 14.83
CA ALA A 105 15.46 -6.12 15.17
C ALA A 105 16.48 -6.11 14.01
N ASP A 106 16.12 -6.66 12.84
CA ASP A 106 16.98 -6.65 11.65
C ASP A 106 16.65 -5.48 10.72
N PHE A 107 17.44 -4.42 10.80
CA PHE A 107 17.38 -3.27 9.90
C PHE A 107 18.35 -3.38 8.70
N SER A 108 18.99 -4.54 8.51
CA SER A 108 19.85 -4.77 7.36
C SER A 108 19.07 -4.73 6.04
N ARG A 109 19.80 -4.70 4.91
CA ARG A 109 19.18 -4.83 3.58
C ARG A 109 18.68 -6.24 3.27
N LYS A 110 19.01 -7.24 4.10
CA LYS A 110 18.55 -8.63 3.93
C LYS A 110 17.10 -8.81 4.37
N ASN A 111 16.66 -8.02 5.37
CA ASN A 111 15.25 -7.90 5.72
C ASN A 111 14.54 -7.14 4.59
N SER A 112 13.85 -7.87 3.72
CA SER A 112 13.18 -7.34 2.53
C SER A 112 11.86 -6.65 2.89
N LEU A 113 11.43 -5.69 2.07
CA LEU A 113 10.08 -5.13 2.21
C LEU A 113 9.06 -6.27 2.05
N PRO A 114 8.13 -6.45 3.01
CA PRO A 114 7.01 -7.36 2.83
C PRO A 114 6.10 -6.82 1.72
N PRO A 115 5.31 -7.64 1.02
CA PRO A 115 4.38 -7.15 0.00
C PRO A 115 3.50 -6.01 0.51
N ALA A 116 3.28 -5.02 -0.36
CA ALA A 116 2.29 -3.97 -0.13
C ALA A 116 0.88 -4.59 -0.04
N PRO A 117 -0.05 -4.04 0.75
CA PRO A 117 -1.43 -4.49 0.77
C PRO A 117 -2.03 -4.56 -0.64
N ASN A 118 -2.42 -5.76 -1.08
CA ASN A 118 -2.88 -6.02 -2.45
C ASN A 118 -4.15 -5.23 -2.84
N MET A 119 -4.92 -4.79 -1.83
CA MET A 119 -6.19 -4.07 -1.96
C MET A 119 -6.14 -2.79 -1.11
N PRO A 120 -5.53 -1.70 -1.59
CA PRO A 120 -5.62 -0.42 -0.90
C PRO A 120 -7.06 0.09 -0.89
N THR A 121 -7.52 0.55 0.28
CA THR A 121 -8.84 1.17 0.44
C THR A 121 -8.70 2.67 0.59
N TYR A 122 -9.65 3.43 0.05
CA TYR A 122 -9.62 4.88 0.11
C TYR A 122 -9.56 5.45 1.55
N PRO A 123 -10.36 4.93 2.52
CA PRO A 123 -10.25 5.37 3.91
C PRO A 123 -8.88 5.08 4.53
N GLY A 124 -8.24 3.96 4.13
CA GLY A 124 -6.88 3.63 4.58
C GLY A 124 -5.82 4.62 4.11
N LEU A 125 -6.04 5.31 2.98
CA LEU A 125 -5.18 6.40 2.51
C LEU A 125 -5.42 7.70 3.28
N LEU A 126 -6.67 8.04 3.62
CA LEU A 126 -6.99 9.18 4.50
C LEU A 126 -6.38 9.01 5.90
N ASP A 127 -6.33 7.77 6.40
CA ASP A 127 -5.64 7.43 7.66
C ASP A 127 -4.10 7.53 7.58
N SER A 128 -3.51 7.74 6.40
CA SER A 128 -2.04 7.77 6.21
C SER A 128 -1.39 9.10 6.64
N ARG A 129 -1.61 9.47 7.90
CA ARG A 129 -1.16 10.72 8.55
C ARG A 129 0.34 10.98 8.47
N ALA A 130 1.15 9.98 8.12
CA ALA A 130 2.60 10.09 7.96
C ALA A 130 3.03 10.96 6.76
N ILE A 131 2.17 11.23 5.77
CA ILE A 131 2.51 12.05 4.60
C ILE A 131 1.51 13.21 4.43
N TRP A 132 1.53 14.12 5.39
CA TRP A 132 0.66 15.32 5.45
C TRP A 132 0.58 16.12 4.13
N TYR A 133 1.67 16.19 3.36
CA TYR A 133 1.71 16.85 2.05
C TYR A 133 0.72 16.29 1.01
N ILE A 134 0.20 15.08 1.22
CA ILE A 134 -0.69 14.36 0.31
C ILE A 134 -2.15 14.35 0.83
N LEU A 135 -2.36 14.54 2.14
CA LEU A 135 -3.70 14.44 2.73
C LEU A 135 -4.68 15.44 2.10
N ASP A 136 -4.30 16.72 1.99
CA ASP A 136 -5.09 17.77 1.32
C ASP A 136 -5.56 17.32 -0.08
N PHE A 137 -4.72 16.58 -0.81
CA PHE A 137 -5.04 16.08 -2.14
C PHE A 137 -5.96 14.84 -2.12
N ILE A 138 -5.75 13.91 -1.19
CA ILE A 138 -6.65 12.73 -1.05
C ILE A 138 -8.02 13.18 -0.54
N GLU A 139 -8.10 14.18 0.34
CA GLU A 139 -9.39 14.73 0.74
C GLU A 139 -10.11 15.34 -0.47
N ALA A 140 -9.45 16.23 -1.22
CA ALA A 140 -10.01 16.84 -2.43
C ALA A 140 -10.36 15.84 -3.56
N PHE A 141 -9.59 14.75 -3.73
CA PHE A 141 -9.89 13.71 -4.73
C PHE A 141 -11.14 12.89 -4.37
N GLY A 142 -11.56 12.88 -3.10
CA GLY A 142 -12.76 12.19 -2.61
C GLY A 142 -14.00 13.09 -2.50
N GLU A 143 -13.90 14.38 -2.85
CA GLU A 143 -15.00 15.33 -2.81
C GLU A 143 -16.05 15.00 -3.89
N GLY A 144 -17.04 14.19 -3.52
CA GLY A 144 -18.21 13.87 -4.33
C GLY A 144 -18.62 12.41 -4.21
N GLU A 145 -17.70 11.49 -4.47
CA GLU A 145 -17.91 10.04 -4.36
C GLU A 145 -16.62 9.35 -3.89
N ILE A 146 -16.74 8.37 -2.99
CA ILE A 146 -15.57 7.59 -2.53
C ILE A 146 -15.06 6.72 -3.69
N PRO A 147 -13.80 6.87 -4.11
CA PRO A 147 -13.25 6.10 -5.23
C PRO A 147 -13.29 4.59 -5.00
N ASP A 148 -13.66 3.85 -6.04
CA ASP A 148 -13.61 2.39 -6.04
C ASP A 148 -12.17 1.85 -5.92
N ASN A 149 -12.03 0.54 -5.68
CA ASN A 149 -10.74 -0.10 -5.44
C ASN A 149 -9.75 0.03 -6.62
N ASP A 150 -10.20 0.04 -7.88
CA ASP A 150 -9.27 0.16 -9.02
C ASP A 150 -8.83 1.63 -9.22
N THR A 151 -9.75 2.57 -9.00
CA THR A 151 -9.44 4.01 -8.93
C THR A 151 -8.43 4.28 -7.82
N THR A 152 -8.65 3.70 -6.64
CA THR A 152 -7.75 3.80 -5.48
C THR A 152 -6.37 3.22 -5.77
N ARG A 153 -6.27 2.06 -6.44
CA ARG A 153 -4.98 1.47 -6.87
C ARG A 153 -4.22 2.37 -7.83
N ARG A 154 -4.91 3.06 -8.75
CA ARG A 154 -4.30 4.01 -9.71
C ARG A 154 -3.83 5.29 -9.03
N LEU A 155 -4.60 5.79 -8.07
CA LEU A 155 -4.21 6.91 -7.20
C LEU A 155 -2.93 6.55 -6.41
N VAL A 156 -2.89 5.38 -5.76
CA VAL A 156 -1.70 4.88 -5.05
C VAL A 156 -0.47 4.83 -5.96
N LEU A 157 -0.60 4.22 -7.15
CA LEU A 157 0.50 4.13 -8.12
C LEU A 157 1.01 5.52 -8.51
N TRP A 158 0.10 6.47 -8.76
CA TRP A 158 0.46 7.84 -9.12
C TRP A 158 1.14 8.58 -7.97
N LEU A 159 0.65 8.44 -6.73
CA LEU A 159 1.27 9.00 -5.53
C LEU A 159 2.69 8.47 -5.34
N ASP A 160 2.88 7.16 -5.45
CA ASP A 160 4.19 6.53 -5.37
C ASP A 160 5.13 7.10 -6.46
N MET A 161 4.64 7.26 -7.70
CA MET A 161 5.40 7.86 -8.79
C MET A 161 5.80 9.32 -8.50
N LYS A 162 4.91 10.14 -7.93
CA LYS A 162 5.24 11.51 -7.51
C LYS A 162 6.30 11.53 -6.41
N LEU A 163 6.21 10.65 -5.42
CA LEU A 163 7.20 10.54 -4.34
C LEU A 163 8.55 10.02 -4.83
N GLY A 164 8.55 9.05 -5.74
CA GLY A 164 9.75 8.59 -6.44
C GLY A 164 10.40 9.70 -7.28
N LYS A 165 9.60 10.53 -7.97
CA LYS A 165 10.07 11.71 -8.70
C LYS A 165 10.67 12.77 -7.77
N PHE A 166 10.04 13.05 -6.64
CA PHE A 166 10.57 13.95 -5.61
C PHE A 166 11.98 13.51 -5.18
N ARG A 167 12.15 12.23 -4.83
CA ARG A 167 13.47 11.66 -4.50
C ARG A 167 14.48 11.81 -5.65
N GLY A 168 14.05 11.59 -6.89
CA GLY A 168 14.88 11.79 -8.08
C GLY A 168 15.37 13.23 -8.23
N LEU A 169 14.50 14.22 -7.98
CA LEU A 169 14.84 15.64 -8.04
C LEU A 169 15.74 16.09 -6.89
N VAL A 170 15.56 15.58 -5.67
CA VAL A 170 16.51 15.83 -4.56
C VAL A 170 17.94 15.47 -4.97
N LEU A 171 18.11 14.35 -5.69
CA LEU A 171 19.42 13.90 -6.15
C LEU A 171 19.95 14.64 -7.39
N ALA A 172 19.09 14.99 -8.35
CA ALA A 172 19.49 15.58 -9.62
C ALA A 172 19.63 17.11 -9.58
N SER A 173 18.87 17.79 -8.71
CA SER A 173 18.72 19.25 -8.71
C SER A 173 18.51 19.87 -7.33
N GLY A 174 18.55 19.07 -6.27
CA GLY A 174 18.41 19.53 -4.89
C GLY A 174 16.97 19.74 -4.42
N LEU A 175 16.83 20.06 -3.13
CA LEU A 175 15.54 20.16 -2.45
C LEU A 175 14.63 21.26 -3.02
N SER A 176 15.19 22.39 -3.45
CA SER A 176 14.43 23.51 -4.02
C SER A 176 13.65 23.14 -5.29
N ALA A 177 14.24 22.28 -6.13
CA ALA A 177 13.57 21.70 -7.29
C ALA A 177 12.57 20.60 -6.88
N ALA A 178 12.94 19.76 -5.91
CA ALA A 178 12.09 18.66 -5.45
C ALA A 178 10.75 19.14 -4.83
N ILE A 179 10.78 20.21 -4.02
CA ILE A 179 9.57 20.78 -3.39
C ILE A 179 8.48 21.14 -4.42
N GLN A 180 8.87 21.50 -5.66
CA GLN A 180 7.92 21.82 -6.73
C GLN A 180 6.98 20.66 -7.10
N VAL A 181 7.33 19.40 -6.77
CA VAL A 181 6.46 18.24 -6.97
C VAL A 181 5.14 18.37 -6.21
N LYS A 182 5.09 19.11 -5.09
CA LYS A 182 3.82 19.40 -4.40
C LYS A 182 2.82 20.10 -5.33
N ASN A 183 3.29 20.99 -6.20
CA ASN A 183 2.44 21.75 -7.13
C ASN A 183 1.88 20.86 -8.26
N GLU A 184 2.39 19.64 -8.43
CA GLU A 184 1.86 18.63 -9.35
C GLU A 184 0.79 17.73 -8.71
N LEU A 185 0.50 17.90 -7.41
CA LEU A 185 -0.60 17.21 -6.74
C LEU A 185 -1.92 17.89 -7.10
N SER A 186 -2.46 17.57 -8.28
CA SER A 186 -3.64 18.21 -8.86
C SER A 186 -4.53 17.20 -9.58
N LEU A 187 -5.85 17.41 -9.51
CA LEU A 187 -6.83 16.63 -10.26
C LEU A 187 -6.64 16.76 -11.78
N HIS A 188 -5.98 17.83 -12.22
CA HIS A 188 -5.64 18.08 -13.63
C HIS A 188 -4.25 17.56 -14.03
N ASP A 189 -3.58 16.79 -13.17
CA ASP A 189 -2.33 16.14 -13.55
C ASP A 189 -2.55 15.16 -14.72
N SER A 190 -1.74 15.31 -15.77
CA SER A 190 -1.90 14.56 -17.02
C SER A 190 -1.59 13.07 -16.87
N GLN A 191 -0.73 12.69 -15.92
CA GLN A 191 -0.39 11.30 -15.64
C GLN A 191 -1.51 10.62 -14.87
N LEU A 192 -2.11 11.29 -13.87
CA LEU A 192 -3.30 10.81 -13.17
C LEU A 192 -4.48 10.67 -14.13
N SER A 193 -4.76 11.72 -14.89
CA SER A 193 -5.83 11.74 -15.91
C SER A 193 -5.69 10.57 -16.90
N ARG A 194 -4.47 10.26 -17.34
CA ARG A 194 -4.20 9.11 -18.22
C ARG A 194 -4.51 7.77 -17.56
N LEU A 195 -4.06 7.56 -16.31
CA LEU A 195 -4.32 6.33 -15.57
C LEU A 195 -5.82 6.06 -15.38
N LEU A 196 -6.60 7.12 -15.13
CA LEU A 196 -8.06 7.06 -15.01
C LEU A 196 -8.76 6.89 -16.37
N TYR A 197 -8.25 7.50 -17.44
CA TYR A 197 -8.77 7.29 -18.79
C TYR A 197 -8.58 5.83 -19.25
N ASP A 198 -7.41 5.24 -19.00
CA ASP A 198 -7.14 3.83 -19.33
C ASP A 198 -8.07 2.87 -18.56
N GLN A 199 -8.49 3.23 -17.34
CA GLN A 199 -9.52 2.52 -16.55
C GLN A 199 -10.90 2.59 -17.20
N GLN A 200 -11.35 3.81 -17.56
CA GLN A 200 -12.64 4.04 -18.21
C GLN A 200 -12.72 3.31 -19.55
N LYS A 201 -11.63 3.35 -20.33
CA LYS A 201 -11.52 2.64 -21.62
C LYS A 201 -11.69 1.13 -21.46
N SER A 202 -11.06 0.52 -20.45
CA SER A 202 -11.24 -0.91 -20.15
C SER A 202 -12.68 -1.24 -19.74
N ARG A 203 -13.29 -0.44 -18.85
CA ARG A 203 -14.70 -0.61 -18.45
C ARG A 203 -15.67 -0.52 -19.63
N MET A 204 -15.47 0.44 -20.53
CA MET A 204 -16.28 0.56 -21.75
C MET A 204 -16.14 -0.67 -22.65
N ALA A 205 -14.92 -1.19 -22.83
CA ALA A 205 -14.69 -2.40 -23.62
C ALA A 205 -15.39 -3.63 -23.03
N GLU A 206 -15.34 -3.82 -21.71
CA GLU A 206 -16.05 -4.91 -21.01
C GLU A 206 -17.58 -4.79 -21.16
N LEU A 207 -18.14 -3.59 -21.03
CA LEU A 207 -19.58 -3.36 -21.17
C LEU A 207 -20.05 -3.59 -22.61
N LEU A 208 -19.28 -3.15 -23.62
CA LEU A 208 -19.56 -3.41 -25.02
C LEU A 208 -19.47 -4.91 -25.36
N GLY A 209 -18.49 -5.63 -24.78
CA GLY A 209 -18.41 -7.09 -24.88
C GLY A 209 -19.68 -7.77 -24.36
N LYS A 210 -20.09 -7.44 -23.12
CA LYS A 210 -21.30 -7.99 -22.48
C LYS A 210 -22.60 -7.65 -23.23
N LEU A 211 -22.66 -6.51 -23.92
CA LEU A 211 -23.80 -6.15 -24.77
C LEU A 211 -23.85 -7.02 -26.04
N ASN A 212 -22.70 -7.28 -26.67
CA ASN A 212 -22.61 -8.11 -27.87
C ASN A 212 -22.77 -9.62 -27.59
N GLU A 213 -22.44 -10.07 -26.38
CA GLU A 213 -22.62 -11.46 -25.92
C GLU A 213 -24.06 -11.79 -25.50
N LYS A 214 -24.94 -10.78 -25.33
CA LYS A 214 -26.32 -11.01 -24.91
C LYS A 214 -27.09 -11.69 -26.05
N PRO A 215 -27.51 -12.96 -25.91
CA PRO A 215 -28.15 -13.67 -27.00
C PRO A 215 -29.48 -13.01 -27.37
N PHE A 216 -29.77 -12.96 -28.67
CA PHE A 216 -31.13 -12.75 -29.14
C PHE A 216 -32.01 -13.85 -28.54
N ILE A 217 -32.82 -13.49 -27.54
CA ILE A 217 -33.95 -14.33 -27.13
C ILE A 217 -34.91 -14.29 -28.31
N SER A 218 -34.83 -15.32 -29.15
CA SER A 218 -35.71 -15.48 -30.31
C SER A 218 -37.15 -15.51 -29.81
N SER A 219 -37.93 -14.53 -30.25
CA SER A 219 -39.36 -14.44 -29.97
C SER A 219 -40.13 -15.54 -30.72
N THR A 220 -40.17 -16.74 -30.15
CA THR A 220 -41.18 -17.75 -30.53
C THR A 220 -42.48 -17.45 -29.81
N GLY A 221 -43.50 -17.08 -30.58
CA GLY A 221 -44.85 -16.79 -30.09
C GLY A 221 -45.60 -18.04 -29.57
N PRO A 222 -46.83 -17.85 -29.08
CA PRO A 222 -47.53 -18.89 -28.31
C PRO A 222 -48.03 -20.03 -29.20
N SER A 223 -47.74 -21.28 -28.80
CA SER A 223 -48.44 -22.46 -29.32
C SER A 223 -49.59 -22.83 -28.39
N ASP A 224 -50.78 -22.35 -28.72
CA ASP A 224 -52.03 -22.99 -28.27
C ASP A 224 -52.03 -24.46 -28.71
N HIS A 225 -52.29 -25.40 -27.80
CA HIS A 225 -52.97 -26.63 -28.16
C HIS A 225 -53.76 -27.23 -26.99
N ARG A 226 -55.06 -27.45 -27.27
CA ARG A 226 -56.12 -27.94 -26.39
C ARG A 226 -55.90 -29.34 -25.82
N GLU A 227 -56.39 -29.48 -24.59
CA GLU A 227 -57.23 -30.57 -24.05
C GLU A 227 -57.13 -31.99 -24.64
N SER A 228 -56.84 -32.94 -23.75
CA SER A 228 -57.54 -34.24 -23.74
C SER A 228 -57.87 -34.65 -22.30
N ARG A 229 -59.18 -34.70 -21.97
CA ARG A 229 -59.71 -35.26 -20.72
C ARG A 229 -59.89 -36.77 -20.86
N SER A 230 -59.67 -37.50 -19.75
CA SER A 230 -60.37 -38.76 -19.50
C SER A 230 -60.51 -38.99 -17.98
N ASP A 231 -61.74 -38.86 -17.47
CA ASP A 231 -62.21 -39.50 -16.23
C ASP A 231 -62.12 -41.04 -16.39
N SER A 232 -62.22 -41.95 -15.40
CA SER A 232 -62.53 -41.99 -13.96
C SER A 232 -61.82 -43.26 -13.41
N GLN A 233 -61.71 -43.64 -12.13
CA GLN A 233 -62.22 -43.22 -10.80
C GLN A 233 -61.17 -43.73 -9.76
N GLY A 234 -61.29 -43.69 -8.43
CA GLY A 234 -62.31 -43.28 -7.46
C GLY A 234 -61.89 -43.80 -6.05
N GLY A 235 -62.29 -43.15 -4.95
CA GLY A 235 -61.98 -43.64 -3.59
C GLY A 235 -61.59 -42.57 -2.58
N VAL A 236 -62.58 -42.03 -1.85
CA VAL A 236 -62.48 -40.97 -0.82
C VAL A 236 -63.66 -41.18 0.17
N PRO A 237 -63.65 -40.77 1.45
CA PRO A 237 -62.55 -40.42 2.38
C PRO A 237 -62.60 -41.25 3.70
N LYS A 238 -61.72 -40.96 4.67
CA LYS A 238 -62.11 -40.30 5.95
C LYS A 238 -60.93 -40.07 6.89
N SER A 239 -60.80 -38.84 7.38
CA SER A 239 -60.07 -38.51 8.60
C SER A 239 -60.92 -38.79 9.84
N VAL A 240 -60.24 -39.01 10.97
CA VAL A 240 -60.67 -38.63 12.32
C VAL A 240 -59.56 -37.75 12.88
#